data_AF-A0A7V4M143-F1
#
_entry.id   AF-A0A7V4M143-F1
#
_cell.length_a   1.000
_cell.length_b   1.000
_cell.length_c   1.000
_cell.angle_alpha   90.00
_cell.angle_beta   90.00
_cell.angle_gamma   90.00
#
_symmetry.space_group_name_H-M   'P 1'
#
loop_
_entity.id
_entity.type
_entity.pdbx_description
1 polymer ?
#
loop_
_entity_poly.entity_id
_entity_poly.type
_entity_poly.pdbx_seq_one_letter_code
_entity_poly.pdbx_strand_id
1 'polypeptide(L)'
;MRKWRLIMAIIATGCFYADAAKSATFYVRATGDDRNDGATAATAFRTLNQAVRALNHGDSIVLGPGSYEGGALLAERFGCEAAPIRVEGDESGSRTGDKPGPVVIEQLGRAHGP
;
A
#
# COMPACT_ATOMS: atom_id res chain seq x y z
N MET A 1 -14.42 57.71 21.10
CA MET A 1 -15.63 56.96 21.47
C MET A 1 -16.33 56.46 20.21
N ARG A 2 -16.35 55.14 19.99
CA ARG A 2 -17.43 54.37 19.34
C ARG A 2 -17.08 52.88 19.46
N LYS A 3 -17.61 52.31 20.53
CA LYS A 3 -17.52 50.91 20.95
C LYS A 3 -18.39 50.09 19.99
N TRP A 4 -17.83 49.18 19.20
CA TRP A 4 -18.62 48.16 18.53
C TRP A 4 -18.62 46.91 19.40
N ARG A 5 -19.76 46.62 20.01
CA ARG A 5 -19.95 45.46 20.89
C ARG A 5 -20.24 44.23 20.03
N LEU A 6 -19.49 43.18 20.36
CA LEU A 6 -19.64 41.76 20.06
C LEU A 6 -21.08 41.32 19.71
N ILE A 7 -21.22 40.60 18.60
CA ILE A 7 -22.23 39.55 18.47
C ILE A 7 -21.47 38.25 18.14
N MET A 8 -21.46 37.37 19.15
CA MET A 8 -21.16 35.95 19.06
C MET A 8 -22.20 35.26 18.17
N ALA A 9 -21.77 34.54 17.14
CA ALA A 9 -22.54 33.45 16.56
C ALA A 9 -21.60 32.43 15.93
N ILE A 10 -21.24 31.46 16.76
CA ILE A 10 -20.66 30.18 16.42
C ILE A 10 -21.63 29.47 15.47
N ILE A 11 -21.28 29.32 14.20
CA ILE A 11 -21.64 28.11 13.45
C ILE A 11 -20.37 27.68 12.75
N ALA A 12 -19.69 26.75 13.41
CA ALA A 12 -18.71 25.88 12.82
C ALA A 12 -19.27 25.36 11.50
N THR A 13 -18.87 25.99 10.40
CA THR A 13 -19.01 25.37 9.09
C THR A 13 -17.96 24.28 9.10
N GLY A 14 -18.38 23.12 9.62
CA GLY A 14 -17.62 21.89 9.55
C GLY A 14 -17.28 21.71 8.08
N CYS A 15 -16.02 21.98 7.76
CA CYS A 15 -15.40 21.31 6.65
C CYS A 15 -15.49 19.84 7.08
N PHE A 16 -16.55 19.15 6.64
CA PHE A 16 -16.54 17.72 6.52
C PHE A 16 -15.42 17.46 5.51
N TYR A 17 -14.19 17.45 6.02
CA TYR A 17 -13.09 16.76 5.40
C TYR A 17 -13.63 15.34 5.31
N ALA A 18 -14.16 15.01 4.13
CA ALA A 18 -14.13 13.64 3.71
C ALA A 18 -12.65 13.29 3.80
N ASP A 19 -12.24 12.66 4.89
CA ASP A 19 -11.06 11.82 4.92
C ASP A 19 -11.34 10.75 3.85
N ALA A 20 -11.10 11.12 2.59
CA ALA A 20 -10.92 10.18 1.52
C ALA A 20 -9.80 9.32 2.05
N ALA A 21 -10.15 8.12 2.55
CA ALA A 21 -9.20 7.09 2.92
C ALA A 21 -8.28 6.94 1.70
N LYS A 22 -7.12 7.59 1.76
CA LYS A 22 -6.26 7.79 0.61
C LYS A 22 -5.47 6.50 0.48
N SER A 23 -6.14 5.48 -0.06
CA SER A 23 -5.52 4.19 -0.38
C SER A 23 -4.33 4.47 -1.29
N ALA A 24 -3.13 4.28 -0.75
CA ALA A 24 -1.89 4.39 -1.48
C ALA A 24 -1.67 3.09 -2.28
N THR A 25 -1.07 3.21 -3.45
CA THR A 25 -0.64 2.04 -4.23
C THR A 25 0.87 1.96 -4.18
N PHE A 26 1.39 0.85 -3.65
CA PHE A 26 2.81 0.57 -3.60
C PHE A 26 3.21 -0.47 -4.65
N TYR A 27 4.40 -0.32 -5.21
CA TYR A 27 4.94 -1.17 -6.27
C TYR A 27 6.16 -1.92 -5.75
N VAL A 28 6.22 -3.22 -6.05
CA VAL A 28 7.35 -4.10 -5.70
C VAL A 28 7.86 -4.77 -6.96
N ARG A 29 9.15 -4.68 -7.23
CA ARG A 29 9.81 -5.23 -8.42
C ARG A 29 11.10 -5.91 -8.02
N ALA A 30 11.42 -7.06 -8.62
CA ALA A 30 12.70 -7.73 -8.40
C ALA A 30 13.91 -6.85 -8.78
N THR A 31 13.71 -5.91 -9.72
CA THR A 31 14.67 -4.91 -10.17
C THR A 31 14.63 -3.59 -9.37
N GLY A 32 13.74 -3.49 -8.39
CA GLY A 32 13.58 -2.30 -7.54
C GLY A 32 14.69 -2.13 -6.50
N ASP A 33 14.52 -1.14 -5.63
CA ASP A 33 15.44 -0.85 -4.52
C ASP A 33 14.63 -0.57 -3.24
N ASP A 34 15.00 -1.18 -2.12
CA ASP A 34 14.33 -1.01 -0.82
C ASP A 34 14.50 0.39 -0.22
N ARG A 35 15.40 1.21 -0.76
CA ARG A 35 15.56 2.62 -0.39
C ARG A 35 14.56 3.54 -1.09
N ASN A 36 13.82 3.05 -2.07
CA ASN A 36 12.79 3.83 -2.75
C ASN A 36 11.51 3.92 -1.90
N ASP A 37 10.62 4.85 -2.22
CA ASP A 37 9.34 5.03 -1.52
C ASP A 37 8.22 4.05 -1.98
N GLY A 38 8.44 3.28 -3.04
CA GLY A 38 7.45 2.33 -3.56
C GLY A 38 6.24 2.95 -4.25
N ALA A 39 6.10 4.27 -4.29
CA ALA A 39 4.89 4.95 -4.79
C ALA A 39 4.63 4.78 -6.29
N THR A 40 5.64 4.34 -7.06
CA THR A 40 5.55 4.13 -8.51
C THR A 40 6.38 2.92 -8.94
N ALA A 41 6.12 2.40 -10.15
CA ALA A 41 6.92 1.34 -10.73
C ALA A 41 8.42 1.69 -10.87
N ALA A 42 8.76 2.96 -11.12
CA ALA A 42 10.15 3.42 -11.23
C ALA A 42 10.85 3.50 -9.86
N THR A 43 10.08 3.78 -8.80
CA THR A 43 10.55 3.85 -7.42
C THR A 43 10.06 2.64 -6.63
N ALA A 44 9.95 1.47 -7.27
CA ALA A 44 9.44 0.27 -6.62
C ALA A 44 10.41 -0.26 -5.56
N PHE A 45 9.86 -0.89 -4.52
CA PHE A 45 10.64 -1.64 -3.55
C PHE A 45 11.22 -2.91 -4.18
N ARG A 46 12.36 -3.38 -3.67
CA ARG A 46 12.93 -4.67 -4.08
C ARG A 46 12.25 -5.84 -3.37
N THR A 47 11.92 -5.66 -2.10
CA THR A 47 11.39 -6.71 -1.22
C THR A 47 9.96 -6.43 -0.78
N LEU A 48 9.18 -7.51 -0.64
CA LEU A 48 7.83 -7.46 -0.10
C LEU A 48 7.82 -6.99 1.36
N ASN A 49 8.84 -7.37 2.16
CA ASN A 49 8.93 -6.98 3.56
C ASN A 49 9.04 -5.45 3.73
N GLN A 50 9.84 -4.79 2.90
CA GLN A 50 9.95 -3.34 2.92
C GLN A 50 8.63 -2.67 2.50
N ALA A 51 8.00 -3.18 1.43
CA ALA A 51 6.69 -2.69 1.01
C ALA A 51 5.66 -2.85 2.12
N VAL A 52 5.67 -3.99 2.82
CA VAL A 52 4.79 -4.28 3.94
C VAL A 52 5.01 -3.32 5.11
N ARG A 53 6.24 -2.85 5.36
CA ARG A 53 6.51 -1.84 6.40
C ARG A 53 5.96 -0.47 6.04
N ALA A 54 5.92 -0.12 4.76
CA ALA A 54 5.39 1.16 4.27
C ALA A 54 3.86 1.18 4.12
N LEU A 55 3.27 0.00 3.89
CA LEU A 55 1.84 -0.21 3.67
C LEU A 55 0.99 0.13 4.92
N ASN A 56 -0.21 0.69 4.72
CA ASN A 56 -1.25 0.82 5.75
C ASN A 56 -2.50 0.01 5.38
N HIS A 57 -3.38 -0.23 6.36
CA HIS A 57 -4.65 -0.90 6.10
C HIS A 57 -5.50 -0.11 5.10
N GLY A 58 -6.02 -0.80 4.08
CA GLY A 58 -6.73 -0.20 2.96
C GLY A 58 -5.87 0.16 1.75
N ASP A 59 -4.54 0.04 1.85
CA ASP A 59 -3.64 0.27 0.72
C ASP A 59 -3.60 -0.91 -0.26
N SER A 60 -3.08 -0.65 -1.45
CA SER A 60 -2.89 -1.62 -2.50
C SER A 60 -1.40 -1.84 -2.79
N ILE A 61 -1.02 -3.08 -3.09
CA ILE A 61 0.31 -3.48 -3.50
C ILE A 61 0.23 -4.11 -4.88
N VAL A 62 1.11 -3.67 -5.78
CA VAL A 62 1.31 -4.20 -7.13
C VAL A 62 2.68 -4.86 -7.18
N LEU A 63 2.70 -6.17 -7.43
CA LEU A 63 3.91 -6.97 -7.55
C LEU A 63 4.22 -7.19 -9.02
N GLY A 64 5.37 -6.70 -9.46
CA GLY A 64 5.89 -7.03 -10.77
C GLY A 64 6.35 -8.49 -10.84
N PRO A 65 6.55 -9.02 -12.05
CA PRO A 65 6.98 -10.40 -12.27
C PRO A 65 8.30 -10.67 -11.56
N GLY A 66 8.35 -11.78 -10.80
CA GLY A 66 9.45 -12.12 -9.91
C GLY A 66 9.02 -12.99 -8.74
N SER A 67 10.00 -13.50 -7.99
CA SER A 67 9.79 -14.24 -6.76
C SER A 67 10.06 -13.35 -5.55
N TYR A 68 9.12 -13.29 -4.60
CA TYR A 68 9.22 -12.46 -3.41
C TYR A 68 8.94 -13.25 -2.14
N GLU A 69 9.84 -13.14 -1.18
CA GLU A 69 9.67 -13.71 0.16
C GLU A 69 8.91 -12.73 1.06
N GLY A 70 8.03 -13.27 1.91
CA GLY A 70 7.31 -12.48 2.93
C GLY A 70 5.78 -12.56 2.88
N GLY A 71 5.21 -13.52 2.13
CA GLY A 71 3.75 -13.71 2.09
C GLY A 71 3.12 -13.89 3.46
N ALA A 72 3.84 -14.47 4.42
CA ALA A 72 3.41 -14.61 5.81
C ALA A 72 3.19 -13.26 6.53
N LEU A 73 4.10 -12.29 6.35
CA LEU A 73 3.97 -10.95 6.95
C LEU A 73 2.75 -10.21 6.36
N LEU A 74 2.48 -10.47 5.09
CA LEU A 74 1.30 -9.95 4.42
C LEU A 74 0.04 -10.61 5.00
N ALA A 75 0.04 -11.94 5.18
CA ALA A 75 -1.01 -12.71 5.86
C ALA A 75 -1.36 -12.15 7.25
N GLU A 76 -0.37 -11.78 8.05
CA GLU A 76 -0.57 -11.18 9.38
C GLU A 76 -1.27 -9.81 9.33
N ARG A 77 -1.13 -9.07 8.22
CA ARG A 77 -1.67 -7.71 8.05
C ARG A 77 -3.07 -7.68 7.43
N PHE A 78 -3.52 -8.77 6.80
CA PHE A 78 -4.90 -8.87 6.30
C PHE A 78 -5.96 -8.91 7.42
N GLY A 79 -5.56 -9.04 8.69
CA GLY A 79 -6.46 -9.23 9.84
C GLY A 79 -7.29 -8.03 10.29
N CYS A 80 -7.25 -6.87 9.61
CA CYS A 80 -8.12 -5.73 9.94
C CYS A 80 -9.23 -5.58 8.89
N GLU A 81 -10.39 -6.16 9.17
CA GLU A 81 -11.54 -6.23 8.27
C GLU A 81 -12.11 -4.86 7.85
N ALA A 82 -11.79 -3.78 8.59
CA ALA A 82 -12.28 -2.44 8.27
C ALA A 82 -11.63 -1.84 7.00
N ALA A 83 -10.43 -2.28 6.63
CA ALA A 83 -9.71 -1.78 5.45
C ALA A 83 -8.75 -2.86 4.93
N PRO A 84 -9.23 -3.76 4.05
CA PRO A 84 -8.42 -4.87 3.55
C PRO A 84 -7.29 -4.34 2.66
N ILE A 85 -6.15 -5.02 2.74
CA ILE A 85 -5.00 -4.74 1.88
C ILE A 85 -5.23 -5.46 0.57
N ARG A 86 -5.07 -4.77 -0.57
CA ARG A 86 -5.19 -5.40 -1.88
C ARG A 86 -3.81 -5.77 -2.40
N VAL A 87 -3.61 -7.02 -2.79
CA VAL A 87 -2.35 -7.47 -3.41
C VAL A 87 -2.65 -7.94 -4.82
N GLU A 88 -1.96 -7.37 -5.80
CA GLU A 88 -2.13 -7.69 -7.21
C GLU A 88 -0.79 -8.06 -7.82
N GLY A 89 -0.71 -9.26 -8.40
CA GLY A 89 0.43 -9.68 -9.21
C GLY A 89 0.26 -9.21 -10.65
N ASP A 90 1.10 -8.29 -11.09
CA ASP A 90 1.17 -7.85 -12.48
C ASP A 90 2.07 -8.78 -13.30
N GLU A 91 1.58 -10.00 -13.56
CA GLU A 91 2.29 -11.00 -14.37
C GLU A 91 2.51 -10.54 -15.82
N SER A 92 1.69 -9.59 -16.27
CA SER A 92 1.80 -9.00 -17.60
C SER A 92 2.92 -7.94 -17.71
N GLY A 93 3.41 -7.43 -16.57
CA GLY A 93 4.32 -6.28 -16.53
C GLY A 93 3.71 -4.97 -17.04
N SER A 94 2.40 -4.92 -17.34
CA SER A 94 1.74 -3.74 -17.90
C SER A 94 1.66 -2.57 -16.91
N ARG A 95 1.65 -2.86 -15.60
CA ARG A 95 1.63 -1.89 -14.51
C ARG A 95 3.03 -1.58 -13.98
N THR A 96 3.97 -2.52 -14.04
CA THR A 96 5.34 -2.31 -13.56
C THR A 96 6.36 -1.94 -14.64
N GLY A 97 5.98 -2.07 -15.91
CA GLY A 97 6.88 -1.85 -17.05
C GLY A 97 7.94 -2.94 -17.21
N ASP A 98 7.74 -4.10 -16.59
CA ASP A 98 8.62 -5.26 -16.72
C ASP A 98 8.22 -6.16 -17.90
N LYS A 99 9.10 -7.09 -18.27
CA LYS A 99 8.74 -8.17 -19.19
C LYS A 99 7.71 -9.07 -18.52
N PRO A 100 6.68 -9.54 -19.23
CA PRO A 100 5.72 -10.50 -18.68
C PRO A 100 6.43 -11.71 -18.07
N GLY A 101 5.96 -12.15 -16.91
CA GLY A 101 6.56 -13.25 -16.17
C GLY A 101 5.72 -13.65 -14.96
N PRO A 102 6.03 -14.80 -14.34
CA PRO A 102 5.29 -15.26 -13.17
C PRO A 102 5.52 -14.32 -11.98
N VAL A 103 4.45 -14.01 -11.23
CA VAL A 103 4.54 -13.35 -9.92
C VAL A 103 4.37 -14.43 -8.87
N VAL A 104 5.47 -14.77 -8.19
CA VAL A 104 5.49 -15.80 -7.16
C VAL A 104 5.70 -15.14 -5.81
N ILE A 105 4.72 -15.26 -4.91
CA ILE A 105 4.91 -14.90 -3.50
C ILE A 105 5.23 -16.19 -2.77
N GLU A 106 6.47 -16.32 -2.30
CA GLU A 106 6.84 -17.45 -1.47
C GLU A 106 6.19 -17.27 -0.10
N GLN A 107 5.12 -18.04 0.11
CA GLN A 107 4.50 -18.22 1.41
C GLN A 107 5.45 -19.11 2.23
N LEU A 108 6.32 -18.50 3.04
CA LEU A 108 7.03 -19.22 4.10
C LEU A 108 5.98 -19.75 5.09
N GLY A 109 5.47 -20.94 4.79
CA GLY A 109 4.27 -21.49 5.41
C GLY A 109 3.66 -22.63 4.61
N ARG A 110 4.48 -23.55 4.07
CA ARG A 110 4.06 -24.94 3.91
C ARG A 110 5.03 -25.84 4.64
N ALA A 111 4.82 -25.97 5.94
CA ALA A 111 5.02 -27.25 6.58
C ALA A 111 4.05 -28.24 5.93
N HIS A 112 4.48 -28.89 4.86
CA HIS A 112 3.88 -30.13 4.38
C HIS A 112 4.97 -30.93 3.66
N GLY A 113 5.93 -31.40 4.45
CA GLY A 113 6.46 -32.74 4.24
C GLY A 113 5.88 -33.65 5.33
N PRO A 114 6.13 -34.96 5.28
CA PRO A 114 6.60 -35.79 4.15
C PRO A 114 5.49 -36.19 3.16
#